data_AF-A0A8D8J2W4-F1
#
_entry.id   AF-A0A8D8J2W4-F1
#
_cell.length_a   1.000
_cell.length_b   1.000
_cell.length_c   1.000
_cell.angle_alpha   90.00
_cell.angle_beta   90.00
_cell.angle_gamma   90.00
#
_symmetry.space_group_name_H-M   'P 1'
#
loop_
_entity.id
_entity.type
_entity.pdbx_description
1 polymer ?
#
loop_
_entity_poly.entity_id
_entity_poly.type
_entity_poly.pdbx_seq_one_letter_code
_entity_poly.pdbx_strand_id
1 'polypeptide(L)'
;LTISLADGSRQVNSCISLHQYTQLEKKPSCHSKFYAIRKLSSEIDVLELNNGSDNKLTAKICSTIKVKHQVHNFQISVDQFHMTTWSIDGLVTIYETRSDKLLAYFIAHDRNKMGAKLMRCDLMHQYIFSLGHNNSLVCFKMHRSSTNAQRYTELKLSLETDDVASMFMNPTKGFTPKGFTFTRWIDMEKISRLESEKLDCEPVKLEITKDFKVVRTMLRDLLDANEIATEEEQLPIQAFNLNATVTEHLKEMAKQDREAEHQRLLDYIVMQEAINEKIIQYCWNTMDRKPLKVRSFFTKLAVENYASLPNERDDQFMQRMTVYRETELMASHDALLPWKPTPTYQLESILNRDPDYGNVIDVLSRAATKKYYTLNGTTTHLYMEPISLRFEQLEVVTFQQLYFEQVYGNVEMMRLRDLFNKKFDALKAMKDAEMAVVLKRNNRLRVIQSELSIISKLLGTRDFENELISDPCLKPDEHPESTLKTENHEISVTPYLTPSMENLLAQQKAEREQRQRELMADDFKDRALMMMMDGVLEHRWEDEIKKTPPIPHCL
;
A
#
# COMPACT_ATOMS: atom_id res chain seq x y z
N LEU A 1 -21.86 -5.59 44.38
CA LEU A 1 -21.84 -5.49 45.85
C LEU A 1 -21.55 -4.04 46.22
N THR A 2 -22.57 -3.30 46.67
CA THR A 2 -22.44 -1.93 47.18
C THR A 2 -21.90 -1.98 48.62
N ILE A 3 -20.65 -1.53 48.80
CA ILE A 3 -19.99 -1.48 50.12
C ILE A 3 -20.02 -0.02 50.60
N SER A 4 -20.70 0.25 51.71
CA SER A 4 -20.73 1.57 52.36
C SER A 4 -19.56 1.73 53.31
N LEU A 5 -18.73 2.76 53.10
CA LEU A 5 -17.62 3.17 53.96
C LEU A 5 -18.15 4.08 55.08
N ALA A 6 -17.72 3.83 56.33
CA ALA A 6 -17.96 4.72 57.46
C ALA A 6 -16.62 5.34 57.88
N ASP A 7 -16.40 6.60 57.50
CA ASP A 7 -15.25 7.38 57.96
C ASP A 7 -15.53 7.98 59.33
N GLY A 8 -14.77 7.53 60.33
CA GLY A 8 -14.70 8.17 61.63
C GLY A 8 -13.87 9.45 61.54
N SER A 9 -14.52 10.58 61.84
CA SER A 9 -13.94 11.91 62.14
C SER A 9 -13.32 12.70 60.98
N ARG A 10 -14.17 13.41 60.24
CA ARG A 10 -14.09 14.86 59.96
C ARG A 10 -15.30 15.29 59.12
N GLN A 11 -16.18 16.09 59.71
CA GLN A 11 -17.24 16.78 58.98
C GLN A 11 -16.60 17.83 58.06
N VAL A 12 -16.65 17.59 56.75
CA VAL A 12 -16.76 18.65 55.74
C VAL A 12 -17.71 18.16 54.66
N ASN A 13 -18.83 18.88 54.50
CA ASN A 13 -19.83 18.68 53.47
C ASN A 13 -19.20 18.83 52.07
N SER A 14 -19.02 17.71 51.36
CA SER A 14 -19.04 17.68 49.89
C SER A 14 -19.33 16.24 49.43
N CYS A 15 -20.13 16.14 48.38
CA CYS A 15 -20.73 14.93 47.81
C CYS A 15 -19.86 13.67 47.90
N ILE A 16 -20.33 12.66 48.63
CA ILE A 16 -19.69 11.35 48.78
C ILE A 16 -19.67 10.66 47.40
N SER A 17 -18.54 10.71 46.70
CA SER A 17 -18.33 9.86 45.54
C SER A 17 -18.26 8.40 46.02
N LEU A 18 -19.29 7.60 45.75
CA LEU A 18 -19.20 6.15 45.92
C LEU A 18 -17.98 5.65 45.13
N HIS A 19 -16.96 5.17 45.85
CA HIS A 19 -15.79 4.59 45.21
C HIS A 19 -16.23 3.26 44.56
N GLN A 20 -16.35 3.26 43.24
CA GLN A 20 -16.68 2.06 42.46
C GLN A 20 -15.39 1.35 42.09
N TYR A 21 -15.34 0.03 42.28
CA TYR A 21 -14.18 -0.81 41.95
C TYR A 21 -14.48 -1.71 40.74
N THR A 22 -13.50 -1.93 39.88
CA THR A 22 -13.64 -2.75 38.65
C THR A 22 -13.20 -4.20 38.86
N GLN A 23 -12.12 -4.43 39.61
CA GLN A 23 -11.59 -5.74 39.92
C GLN A 23 -11.14 -5.81 41.38
N LEU A 24 -11.35 -6.96 42.02
CA LEU A 24 -10.94 -7.26 43.40
C LEU A 24 -10.11 -8.55 43.40
N GLU A 25 -8.89 -8.49 43.92
CA GLU A 25 -8.01 -9.65 44.08
C GLU A 25 -7.57 -9.78 45.54
N LYS A 26 -7.41 -11.02 46.04
CA LYS A 26 -7.03 -11.26 47.44
C LYS A 26 -5.53 -11.00 47.63
N LYS A 27 -5.15 -10.33 48.72
CA LYS A 27 -3.74 -10.18 49.12
C LYS A 27 -3.29 -11.46 49.84
N PRO A 28 -2.35 -12.26 49.29
CA PRO A 28 -2.02 -13.58 49.85
C PRO A 28 -1.34 -13.53 51.22
N SER A 29 -0.76 -12.40 51.62
CA SER A 29 -0.10 -12.25 52.93
C SER A 29 -1.06 -12.13 54.13
N CYS A 30 -2.36 -11.83 53.91
CA CYS A 30 -3.33 -11.60 54.99
C CYS A 30 -4.73 -12.09 54.59
N HIS A 31 -5.44 -12.79 55.48
CA HIS A 31 -6.77 -13.33 55.17
C HIS A 31 -7.88 -12.26 55.00
N SER A 32 -7.68 -11.05 55.52
CA SER A 32 -8.67 -9.96 55.53
C SER A 32 -8.40 -8.84 54.52
N LYS A 33 -7.31 -8.90 53.73
CA LYS A 33 -6.90 -7.79 52.84
C LYS A 33 -7.06 -8.11 51.35
N PHE A 34 -7.51 -7.12 50.58
CA PHE A 34 -7.78 -7.23 49.14
C PHE A 34 -7.20 -6.03 48.38
N TYR A 35 -6.74 -6.26 47.16
CA TYR A 35 -6.40 -5.22 46.20
C TYR A 35 -7.64 -4.90 45.35
N ALA A 36 -8.03 -3.64 45.30
CA ALA A 36 -9.21 -3.17 44.59
C ALA A 36 -8.83 -2.10 43.57
N ILE A 37 -9.14 -2.31 42.29
CA ILE A 37 -8.89 -1.31 41.25
C ILE A 37 -10.01 -0.27 41.27
N ARG A 38 -9.68 1.00 41.49
CA ARG A 38 -10.66 2.07 41.50
C ARG A 38 -11.03 2.47 40.06
N LYS A 39 -12.33 2.45 39.76
CA LYS A 39 -12.89 2.70 38.42
C LYS A 39 -12.49 4.09 37.92
N LEU A 40 -12.02 4.14 36.66
CA LEU A 40 -11.56 5.37 35.98
C LEU A 40 -10.39 6.08 36.66
N SER A 41 -9.58 5.37 37.45
CA SER A 41 -8.36 5.91 38.06
C SER A 41 -7.18 4.97 37.84
N SER A 42 -5.95 5.49 37.95
CA SER A 42 -4.71 4.71 37.88
C SER A 42 -4.24 4.26 39.28
N GLU A 43 -5.18 3.95 40.17
CA GLU A 43 -4.93 3.69 41.59
C GLU A 43 -5.51 2.34 42.01
N ILE A 44 -4.75 1.61 42.85
CA ILE A 44 -5.16 0.36 43.48
C ILE A 44 -5.27 0.61 44.98
N ASP A 45 -6.45 0.42 45.55
CA ASP A 45 -6.68 0.53 47.00
C ASP A 45 -6.52 -0.83 47.67
N VAL A 46 -5.80 -0.87 48.79
CA VAL A 46 -5.71 -2.05 49.66
C VAL A 46 -6.81 -1.95 50.71
N LEU A 47 -7.83 -2.78 50.58
CA LEU A 47 -8.99 -2.84 51.46
C LEU A 47 -8.80 -3.90 52.54
N GLU A 48 -9.09 -3.57 53.79
CA GLU A 48 -9.21 -4.51 54.89
C GLU A 48 -10.68 -4.70 55.25
N LEU A 49 -11.17 -5.94 55.18
CA LEU A 49 -12.53 -6.30 55.56
C LEU A 49 -12.58 -6.65 57.05
N ASN A 50 -13.35 -5.87 57.81
CA ASN A 50 -13.63 -6.14 59.21
C ASN A 50 -15.09 -6.60 59.36
N ASN A 51 -15.28 -7.71 60.06
CA ASN A 51 -16.61 -8.15 60.51
C ASN A 51 -16.99 -7.35 61.77
N GLY A 52 -17.96 -6.44 61.64
CA GLY A 52 -18.58 -5.82 62.80
C GLY A 52 -19.50 -6.82 63.53
N SER A 53 -19.78 -6.56 64.80
CA SER A 53 -20.68 -7.37 65.65
C SER A 53 -22.11 -7.51 65.12
N ASP A 54 -22.50 -6.70 64.13
CA ASP A 54 -23.88 -6.60 63.62
C ASP A 54 -24.07 -7.22 62.21
N ASN A 55 -23.30 -8.26 61.84
CA ASN A 55 -23.37 -8.90 60.51
C ASN A 55 -23.16 -7.95 59.30
N LYS A 56 -22.66 -6.73 59.52
CA LYS A 56 -22.28 -5.78 58.47
C LYS A 56 -20.78 -5.85 58.22
N LEU A 57 -20.40 -6.20 56.99
CA LEU A 57 -19.03 -6.14 56.48
C LEU A 57 -18.66 -4.67 56.24
N THR A 58 -17.67 -4.17 56.97
CA THR A 58 -17.10 -2.83 56.75
C THR A 58 -15.74 -2.98 56.10
N ALA A 59 -15.52 -2.30 54.98
CA ALA A 59 -14.22 -2.26 54.31
C ALA A 59 -13.51 -0.96 54.72
N LYS A 60 -12.28 -1.05 55.20
CA LYS A 60 -11.42 0.10 55.49
C LYS A 60 -10.30 0.17 54.46
N ILE A 61 -10.04 1.36 53.92
CA ILE A 61 -8.90 1.59 53.01
C ILE A 61 -7.63 1.71 53.88
N CYS A 62 -6.65 0.83 53.66
CA CYS A 62 -5.37 0.83 54.39
C CYS A 62 -4.28 1.62 53.67
N SER A 63 -4.17 1.47 52.35
CA SER A 63 -3.17 2.14 51.53
C SER A 63 -3.64 2.22 50.07
N THR A 64 -3.11 3.21 49.34
CA THR A 64 -3.39 3.39 47.91
C THR A 64 -2.08 3.35 47.12
N ILE A 65 -2.03 2.49 46.10
CA ILE A 65 -0.87 2.28 45.22
C ILE A 65 -1.15 2.96 43.89
N LYS A 66 -0.31 3.93 43.53
CA LYS A 66 -0.40 4.60 42.21
C LYS A 66 0.33 3.78 41.15
N VAL A 67 -0.38 3.39 40.11
CA VAL A 67 0.16 2.60 38.99
C VAL A 67 0.68 3.52 37.89
N LYS A 68 1.70 3.06 37.16
CA LYS A 68 2.38 3.83 36.09
C LYS A 68 1.69 3.74 34.72
N HIS A 69 0.53 3.09 34.61
CA HIS A 69 -0.19 2.98 33.33
C HIS A 69 -0.61 4.36 32.82
N GLN A 70 -0.55 4.55 31.50
CA GLN A 70 -1.00 5.77 30.84
C GLN A 70 -2.53 5.82 30.67
N VAL A 71 -3.19 4.68 30.88
CA VAL A 71 -4.64 4.53 30.75
C VAL A 71 -5.25 4.05 32.06
N HIS A 72 -6.48 4.47 32.32
CA HIS A 72 -7.20 4.15 33.57
C HIS A 72 -7.81 2.75 33.61
N ASN A 73 -7.83 2.04 32.47
CA ASN A 73 -8.34 0.68 32.38
C ASN A 73 -7.18 -0.32 32.33
N PHE A 74 -6.88 -0.95 33.46
CA PHE A 74 -5.83 -1.96 33.58
C PHE A 74 -6.35 -3.14 34.41
N GLN A 75 -5.74 -4.30 34.22
CA GLN A 75 -6.08 -5.53 34.94
C GLN A 75 -4.95 -5.90 35.90
N ILE A 76 -5.30 -6.67 36.94
CA ILE A 76 -4.38 -7.15 37.96
C ILE A 76 -4.42 -8.68 38.04
N SER A 77 -3.26 -9.30 38.30
CA SER A 77 -3.14 -10.68 38.77
C SER A 77 -2.20 -10.70 39.96
N VAL A 78 -2.62 -11.35 41.04
CA VAL A 78 -1.86 -11.42 42.28
C VAL A 78 -1.45 -12.87 42.53
N ASP A 79 -0.14 -13.08 42.59
CA ASP A 79 0.45 -14.33 43.05
C ASP A 79 0.92 -14.17 44.51
N GLN A 80 1.34 -15.28 45.12
CA GLN A 80 1.80 -15.31 46.52
C GLN A 80 2.87 -14.24 46.83
N PHE A 81 3.74 -13.93 45.87
CA PHE A 81 4.88 -13.05 46.06
C PHE A 81 4.83 -11.75 45.25
N HIS A 82 4.17 -11.77 44.10
CA HIS A 82 4.16 -10.66 43.16
C HIS A 82 2.74 -10.25 42.78
N MET A 83 2.52 -8.95 42.69
CA MET A 83 1.33 -8.35 42.09
C MET A 83 1.71 -7.81 40.73
N THR A 84 1.03 -8.26 39.68
CA THR A 84 1.31 -7.88 38.30
C THR A 84 0.12 -7.14 37.71
N THR A 85 0.41 -6.10 36.94
CA THR A 85 -0.60 -5.27 36.28
C THR A 85 -0.25 -5.09 34.81
N TRP A 86 -1.27 -5.09 33.96
CA TRP A 86 -1.11 -4.91 32.51
C TRP A 86 -2.28 -4.14 31.93
N SER A 87 -2.05 -3.50 30.77
CA SER A 87 -3.06 -2.71 30.09
C SER A 87 -2.88 -2.67 28.56
N ILE A 88 -3.86 -2.05 27.89
CA ILE A 88 -3.92 -1.76 26.45
C ILE A 88 -2.80 -0.80 26.02
N ASP A 89 -2.22 -0.03 26.96
CA ASP A 89 -1.01 0.75 26.70
C ASP A 89 0.22 -0.12 26.43
N GLY A 90 0.13 -1.43 26.62
CA GLY A 90 1.22 -2.39 26.43
C GLY A 90 2.24 -2.40 27.56
N LEU A 91 2.03 -1.56 28.58
CA LEU A 91 2.88 -1.48 29.76
C LEU A 91 2.53 -2.62 30.71
N VAL A 92 3.56 -3.18 31.32
CA VAL A 92 3.49 -4.18 32.37
C VAL A 92 4.21 -3.65 33.58
N THR A 93 3.58 -3.72 34.77
CA THR A 93 4.25 -3.33 36.02
C THR A 93 4.11 -4.42 37.09
N ILE A 94 5.20 -4.65 37.83
CA ILE A 94 5.35 -5.74 38.80
C ILE A 94 5.68 -5.14 40.16
N TYR A 95 4.89 -5.51 41.16
CA TYR A 95 5.03 -5.10 42.55
C TYR A 95 5.32 -6.31 43.44
N GLU A 96 6.03 -6.10 44.54
CA GLU A 96 6.19 -7.10 45.59
C GLU A 96 4.98 -7.06 46.54
N THR A 97 4.29 -8.19 46.73
CA THR A 97 3.05 -8.24 47.53
C THR A 97 3.28 -7.91 49.01
N ARG A 98 4.45 -8.22 49.58
CA ARG A 98 4.74 -7.98 51.01
C ARG A 98 5.00 -6.51 51.33
N SER A 99 5.75 -5.82 50.46
CA SER A 99 6.18 -4.44 50.68
C SER A 99 5.39 -3.42 49.87
N ASP A 100 4.54 -3.88 48.95
CA ASP A 100 3.80 -3.09 47.95
C ASP A 100 4.73 -2.19 47.10
N LYS A 101 6.02 -2.51 47.02
CA LYS A 101 7.02 -1.75 46.25
C LYS A 101 7.05 -2.19 44.80
N LEU A 102 7.19 -1.23 43.89
CA LEU A 102 7.41 -1.50 42.47
C LEU A 102 8.79 -2.12 42.25
N LEU A 103 8.84 -3.32 41.68
CA LEU A 103 10.08 -4.04 41.33
C LEU A 103 10.54 -3.70 39.92
N ALA A 104 9.63 -3.75 38.95
CA ALA A 104 9.95 -3.53 37.54
C ALA A 104 8.74 -3.01 36.77
N TYR A 105 9.01 -2.27 35.70
CA TYR A 105 8.02 -1.92 34.68
C TYR A 105 8.69 -1.93 33.31
N PHE A 106 7.99 -2.47 32.31
CA PHE A 106 8.50 -2.56 30.94
C PHE A 106 7.33 -2.61 29.95
N ILE A 107 7.61 -2.34 28.67
CA ILE A 107 6.62 -2.43 27.60
C ILE A 107 6.72 -3.83 26.98
N ALA A 108 5.64 -4.60 27.05
CA ALA A 108 5.59 -5.98 26.55
C ALA A 108 5.04 -6.05 25.11
N HIS A 109 4.08 -5.17 24.79
CA HIS A 109 3.39 -5.13 23.50
C HIS A 109 3.28 -3.70 23.00
N ASP A 110 3.18 -3.52 21.69
CA ASP A 110 2.97 -2.22 21.09
C ASP A 110 1.53 -1.72 21.32
N ARG A 111 1.38 -0.46 21.73
CA ARG A 111 0.10 0.21 21.96
C ARG A 111 -0.75 0.27 20.69
N ASN A 112 -0.10 0.43 19.52
CA ASN A 112 -0.81 0.47 18.23
C ASN A 112 -1.54 -0.84 17.91
N LYS A 113 -1.14 -1.95 18.56
CA LYS A 113 -1.74 -3.28 18.40
C LYS A 113 -2.64 -3.67 19.57
N MET A 114 -3.24 -2.69 20.26
CA MET A 114 -4.11 -2.86 21.42
C MET A 114 -3.41 -3.46 22.67
N GLY A 115 -2.08 -3.43 22.73
CA GLY A 115 -1.30 -3.78 23.92
C GLY A 115 -1.48 -5.21 24.43
N ALA A 116 -1.42 -5.37 25.75
CA ALA A 116 -1.47 -6.66 26.42
C ALA A 116 -2.91 -7.07 26.77
N LYS A 117 -3.31 -8.27 26.34
CA LYS A 117 -4.62 -8.88 26.64
C LYS A 117 -4.62 -9.64 27.96
N LEU A 118 -3.57 -10.42 28.20
CA LEU A 118 -3.45 -11.27 29.39
C LEU A 118 -1.98 -11.40 29.79
N MET A 119 -1.72 -11.43 31.08
CA MET A 119 -0.39 -11.76 31.58
C MET A 119 -0.46 -12.81 32.70
N ARG A 120 0.51 -13.72 32.70
CA ARG A 120 0.70 -14.72 33.75
C ARG A 120 2.17 -14.86 34.08
N CYS A 121 2.47 -14.98 35.35
CA CYS A 121 3.80 -15.35 35.83
C CYS A 121 3.86 -16.86 36.04
N ASP A 122 5.05 -17.41 35.80
CA ASP A 122 5.36 -18.79 36.17
C ASP A 122 5.32 -18.95 37.71
N LEU A 123 5.01 -20.16 38.20
CA LEU A 123 5.04 -20.50 39.63
C LEU A 123 6.44 -20.27 40.23
N MET A 124 7.49 -20.49 39.43
CA MET A 124 8.89 -20.25 39.84
C MET A 124 9.29 -18.77 39.76
N HIS A 125 8.40 -17.90 39.28
CA HIS A 125 8.62 -16.47 39.05
C HIS A 125 9.88 -16.14 38.23
N GLN A 126 10.34 -17.09 37.41
CA GLN A 126 11.47 -16.90 36.50
C GLN A 126 11.02 -16.30 35.17
N TYR A 127 9.84 -16.71 34.71
CA TYR A 127 9.28 -16.33 33.42
C TYR A 127 7.96 -15.61 33.58
N ILE A 128 7.76 -14.60 32.73
CA ILE A 128 6.53 -13.83 32.65
C ILE A 128 6.03 -13.95 31.22
N PHE A 129 4.82 -14.47 31.07
CA PHE A 129 4.16 -14.67 29.79
C PHE A 129 3.14 -13.56 29.57
N SER A 130 3.30 -12.82 28.48
CA SER A 130 2.36 -11.77 28.07
C SER A 130 1.75 -12.12 26.72
N LEU A 131 0.43 -12.16 26.65
CA LEU A 131 -0.35 -12.38 25.44
C LEU A 131 -0.89 -11.04 24.93
N GLY A 132 -0.52 -10.68 23.71
CA GLY A 132 -1.00 -9.47 23.04
C GLY A 132 -2.36 -9.69 22.38
N HIS A 133 -3.09 -8.61 22.12
CA HIS A 133 -4.34 -8.65 21.34
C HIS A 133 -4.13 -9.10 19.88
N ASN A 134 -2.90 -8.99 19.38
CA ASN A 134 -2.44 -9.50 18.08
C ASN A 134 -2.10 -11.00 18.07
N ASN A 135 -2.49 -11.75 19.12
CA ASN A 135 -2.13 -13.16 19.33
C ASN A 135 -0.62 -13.44 19.41
N SER A 136 0.21 -12.43 19.66
CA SER A 136 1.63 -12.64 19.94
C SER A 136 1.84 -13.02 21.40
N LEU A 137 2.67 -14.04 21.63
CA LEU A 137 3.07 -14.49 22.97
C LEU A 137 4.52 -14.09 23.20
N VAL A 138 4.77 -13.30 24.24
CA VAL A 138 6.10 -12.87 24.62
C VAL A 138 6.44 -13.43 26.00
N CYS A 139 7.62 -14.02 26.12
CA CYS A 139 8.15 -14.54 27.37
C CYS A 139 9.33 -13.67 27.84
N PHE A 140 9.22 -13.11 29.04
CA PHE A 140 10.29 -12.34 29.67
C PHE A 140 10.92 -13.16 30.79
N LYS A 141 12.26 -13.17 30.85
CA LYS A 141 13.02 -13.78 31.93
C LYS A 141 13.39 -12.71 32.96
N MET A 142 12.93 -12.87 34.20
CA MET A 142 13.26 -11.94 35.28
C MET A 142 14.68 -12.22 35.82
N HIS A 143 15.48 -11.17 36.02
CA HIS A 143 16.83 -11.32 36.55
C HIS A 143 16.80 -11.70 38.05
N ARG A 144 17.67 -12.62 38.45
CA ARG A 144 17.65 -13.23 39.79
C ARG A 144 18.31 -12.31 40.82
N SER A 145 17.53 -11.79 41.77
CA SER A 145 18.09 -11.31 43.04
C SER A 145 18.55 -12.50 43.89
N SER A 146 19.56 -12.31 44.75
CA SER A 146 20.09 -13.34 45.66
C SER A 146 19.01 -13.98 46.55
N THR A 147 18.00 -13.19 46.96
CA THR A 147 16.83 -13.65 47.73
C THR A 147 15.87 -14.51 46.90
N ASN A 148 15.77 -14.27 45.59
CA ASN A 148 14.93 -15.08 44.68
C ASN A 148 15.62 -16.39 44.29
N ALA A 149 16.96 -16.43 44.29
CA ALA A 149 17.74 -17.65 43.99
C ALA A 149 17.61 -18.73 45.09
N GLN A 150 17.60 -18.33 46.36
CA GLN A 150 17.37 -19.26 47.48
C GLN A 150 15.95 -19.84 47.45
N ARG A 151 14.94 -18.99 47.23
CA ARG A 151 13.52 -19.39 47.11
C ARG A 151 13.27 -20.34 45.94
N TYR A 152 13.92 -20.12 44.81
CA TYR A 152 13.85 -21.03 43.66
C TYR A 152 14.36 -22.43 44.03
N THR A 153 15.45 -22.50 44.78
CA THR A 153 16.03 -23.77 45.22
C THR A 153 15.07 -24.53 46.14
N GLU A 154 14.40 -23.84 47.08
CA GLU A 154 13.39 -24.43 47.97
C GLU A 154 12.14 -24.92 47.21
N LEU A 155 11.61 -24.11 46.28
CA LEU A 155 10.43 -24.48 45.48
C LEU A 155 10.73 -25.62 44.50
N LYS A 156 11.93 -25.63 43.90
CA LYS A 156 12.39 -26.73 43.05
C LYS A 156 12.44 -28.04 43.83
N LEU A 157 13.00 -28.02 45.05
CA LEU A 157 12.99 -29.16 45.97
C LEU A 157 11.57 -29.63 46.35
N SER A 158 10.60 -28.71 46.45
CA SER A 158 9.20 -29.05 46.77
C SER A 158 8.40 -29.63 45.60
N LEU A 159 8.78 -29.34 44.36
CA LEU A 159 8.10 -29.81 43.15
C LEU A 159 8.74 -31.07 42.55
N GLU A 160 10.03 -31.30 42.83
CA GLU A 160 10.73 -32.54 42.52
C GLU A 160 10.42 -33.62 43.57
N THR A 161 9.14 -33.91 43.78
CA THR A 161 8.73 -35.11 44.52
C THR A 161 8.82 -36.33 43.61
N ASP A 162 9.17 -37.49 44.17
CA ASP A 162 9.28 -38.76 43.43
C ASP A 162 7.97 -39.12 42.67
N ASP A 163 6.82 -38.69 43.19
CA ASP A 163 5.52 -38.86 42.54
C ASP A 163 5.40 -38.05 41.23
N VAL A 164 5.90 -36.82 41.22
CA VAL A 164 5.87 -35.96 40.03
C VAL A 164 6.91 -36.44 39.02
N ALA A 165 8.10 -36.81 39.47
CA ALA A 165 9.12 -37.41 38.62
C ALA A 165 8.62 -38.72 37.97
N SER A 166 7.94 -39.59 38.73
CA SER A 166 7.37 -40.84 38.20
C SER A 166 6.20 -40.62 37.23
N MET A 167 5.39 -39.56 37.41
CA MET A 167 4.35 -39.16 36.44
C MET A 167 4.92 -38.77 35.08
N PHE A 168 6.11 -38.16 35.03
CA PHE A 168 6.77 -37.73 33.78
C PHE A 168 7.78 -38.74 33.21
N MET A 169 8.20 -39.74 34.00
CA MET A 169 9.05 -40.85 33.53
C MET A 169 8.27 -41.90 32.73
N ASN A 170 6.96 -41.99 32.94
CA ASN A 170 6.09 -42.77 32.08
C ASN A 170 5.88 -41.99 30.77
N PRO A 171 6.42 -42.44 29.62
CA PRO A 171 6.07 -41.82 28.36
C PRO A 171 4.55 -41.95 28.23
N THR A 172 3.84 -40.82 28.21
CA THR A 172 2.44 -40.82 27.81
C THR A 172 2.43 -41.46 26.43
N LYS A 173 1.81 -42.64 26.29
CA LYS A 173 1.57 -43.24 24.97
C LYS A 173 0.58 -42.34 24.23
N GLY A 174 1.05 -41.17 23.80
CA GLY A 174 0.47 -40.48 22.67
C GLY A 174 0.56 -41.46 21.51
N PHE A 175 -0.58 -41.97 21.09
CA PHE A 175 -0.69 -42.84 19.94
C PHE A 175 -0.22 -42.02 18.73
N THR A 176 1.02 -42.22 18.29
CA THR A 176 1.51 -41.75 17.00
C THR A 176 1.31 -42.88 16.01
N PRO A 177 0.18 -42.94 15.27
CA PRO A 177 0.03 -43.91 14.21
C PRO A 177 1.09 -43.61 13.15
N LYS A 178 1.89 -44.63 12.81
CA LYS A 178 2.86 -44.56 11.73
C LYS A 178 2.08 -44.37 10.42
N GLY A 179 2.27 -43.25 9.72
CA GLY A 179 1.87 -43.14 8.32
C GLY A 179 1.36 -41.81 7.80
N PHE A 180 1.03 -40.81 8.62
CA PHE A 180 0.52 -39.53 8.10
C PHE A 180 1.04 -38.32 8.86
N THR A 181 1.53 -37.35 8.09
CA THR A 181 2.09 -36.09 8.57
C THR A 181 1.03 -34.98 8.48
N PHE A 182 0.67 -34.41 9.63
CA PHE A 182 -0.05 -33.15 9.82
C PHE A 182 -1.59 -33.09 9.64
N THR A 183 -2.34 -33.90 10.38
CA THR A 183 -3.76 -33.61 10.70
C THR A 183 -3.99 -33.56 12.21
N ARG A 184 -4.92 -32.70 12.66
CA ARG A 184 -5.29 -32.61 14.09
C ARG A 184 -5.95 -33.92 14.51
N TRP A 185 -5.78 -34.33 15.77
CA TRP A 185 -6.35 -35.58 16.29
C TRP A 185 -7.87 -35.72 16.07
N ILE A 186 -8.63 -34.62 16.21
CA ILE A 186 -10.08 -34.58 15.96
C ILE A 186 -10.41 -34.91 14.49
N ASP A 187 -9.58 -34.44 13.57
CA ASP A 187 -9.77 -34.70 12.15
C ASP A 187 -9.45 -36.17 11.83
N MET A 188 -8.50 -36.77 12.55
CA MET A 188 -8.18 -38.19 12.44
C MET A 188 -9.33 -39.10 12.92
N GLU A 189 -9.97 -38.78 14.05
CA GLU A 189 -11.12 -39.55 14.54
C GLU A 189 -12.30 -39.48 13.56
N LYS A 190 -12.53 -38.30 12.96
CA LYS A 190 -13.53 -38.14 11.90
C LYS A 190 -13.18 -38.99 10.67
N ILE A 191 -11.92 -39.00 10.24
CA ILE A 191 -11.47 -39.82 9.10
C ILE A 191 -11.67 -41.31 9.40
N SER A 192 -11.25 -41.77 10.58
CA SER A 192 -11.42 -43.17 10.97
C SER A 192 -12.89 -43.59 11.04
N ARG A 193 -13.79 -42.70 11.51
CA ARG A 193 -15.24 -42.94 11.50
C ARG A 193 -15.80 -42.99 10.08
N LEU A 194 -15.37 -42.07 9.20
CA LEU A 194 -15.76 -42.08 7.79
C LEU A 194 -15.24 -43.34 7.07
N GLU A 195 -14.08 -43.86 7.44
CA GLU A 195 -13.52 -45.10 6.88
C GLU A 195 -14.32 -46.33 7.35
N SER A 196 -14.72 -46.41 8.63
CA SER A 196 -15.61 -47.47 9.08
C SER A 196 -16.99 -47.40 8.41
N GLU A 197 -17.57 -46.20 8.31
CA GLU A 197 -18.86 -46.00 7.61
C GLU A 197 -18.74 -46.35 6.12
N LYS A 198 -17.60 -46.06 5.47
CA LYS A 198 -17.33 -46.46 4.08
C LYS A 198 -17.28 -47.97 3.91
N LEU A 199 -16.68 -48.69 4.86
CA LEU A 199 -16.62 -50.16 4.83
C LEU A 199 -18.02 -50.75 5.01
N ASP A 200 -18.81 -50.22 5.95
CA ASP A 200 -20.17 -50.67 6.21
C ASP A 200 -21.12 -50.38 5.02
N CYS A 201 -20.92 -49.25 4.33
CA CYS A 201 -21.72 -48.86 3.15
C CYS A 201 -21.19 -49.38 1.81
N GLU A 202 -20.03 -50.04 1.76
CA GLU A 202 -19.47 -50.60 0.52
C GLU A 202 -20.42 -51.57 -0.22
N PRO A 203 -21.03 -52.58 0.44
CA PRO A 203 -21.89 -53.53 -0.27
C PRO A 203 -23.13 -52.86 -0.88
N VAL A 204 -23.74 -51.94 -0.14
CA VAL A 204 -24.91 -51.16 -0.59
C VAL A 204 -24.52 -50.26 -1.76
N LYS A 205 -23.35 -49.62 -1.71
CA LYS A 205 -22.82 -48.82 -2.82
C LYS A 205 -22.57 -49.68 -4.06
N LEU A 206 -22.03 -50.89 -3.90
CA LEU A 206 -21.81 -51.80 -5.02
C LEU A 206 -23.12 -52.20 -5.70
N GLU A 207 -24.17 -52.49 -4.93
CA GLU A 207 -25.51 -52.77 -5.45
C GLU A 207 -26.09 -51.58 -6.21
N ILE A 208 -26.09 -50.40 -5.59
CA ILE A 208 -26.55 -49.14 -6.22
C ILE A 208 -25.77 -48.86 -7.51
N THR A 209 -24.44 -49.08 -7.53
CA THR A 209 -23.64 -48.87 -8.74
C THR A 209 -23.93 -49.88 -9.85
N LYS A 210 -24.36 -51.10 -9.52
CA LYS A 210 -24.82 -52.07 -10.52
C LYS A 210 -26.14 -51.59 -11.14
N ASP A 211 -27.08 -51.15 -10.33
CA ASP A 211 -28.36 -50.62 -10.82
C ASP A 211 -28.15 -49.38 -11.70
N PHE A 212 -27.28 -48.46 -11.28
CA PHE A 212 -26.91 -47.31 -12.12
C PHE A 212 -26.22 -47.70 -13.42
N LYS A 213 -25.44 -48.79 -13.46
CA LYS A 213 -24.87 -49.29 -14.73
C LYS A 213 -25.95 -49.78 -15.68
N VAL A 214 -26.96 -50.49 -15.17
CA VAL A 214 -28.11 -50.97 -15.97
C VAL A 214 -28.92 -49.79 -16.52
N VAL A 215 -29.23 -48.81 -15.67
CA VAL A 215 -29.94 -47.59 -16.09
C VAL A 215 -29.11 -46.82 -17.13
N ARG A 216 -27.79 -46.75 -16.95
CA ARG A 216 -26.88 -46.08 -17.90
C ARG A 216 -26.84 -46.78 -19.25
N THR A 217 -26.81 -48.11 -19.30
CA THR A 217 -26.86 -48.84 -20.58
C THR A 217 -28.19 -48.60 -21.29
N MET A 218 -29.31 -48.66 -20.56
CA MET A 218 -30.63 -48.38 -21.12
C MET A 218 -30.75 -46.94 -21.67
N LEU A 219 -30.21 -45.95 -20.95
CA LEU A 219 -30.18 -44.56 -21.42
C LEU A 219 -29.31 -44.39 -22.67
N ARG A 220 -28.18 -45.10 -22.74
CA ARG A 220 -27.31 -45.05 -23.92
C ARG A 220 -28.03 -45.61 -25.15
N ASP A 221 -28.67 -46.76 -25.01
CA ASP A 221 -29.39 -47.38 -26.11
C ASP A 221 -30.55 -46.49 -26.61
N LEU A 222 -31.23 -45.77 -25.70
CA LEU A 222 -32.28 -44.80 -26.05
C LEU A 222 -31.72 -43.54 -26.74
N LEU A 223 -30.56 -43.04 -26.32
CA LEU A 223 -29.88 -41.91 -26.97
C LEU A 223 -29.34 -42.29 -28.35
N ASP A 224 -28.71 -43.47 -28.47
CA ASP A 224 -28.21 -44.00 -29.74
C ASP A 224 -29.36 -44.18 -30.73
N ALA A 225 -30.54 -44.67 -30.28
CA ALA A 225 -31.74 -44.75 -31.12
C ALA A 225 -32.29 -43.38 -31.53
N ASN A 226 -32.18 -42.37 -30.67
CA ASN A 226 -32.62 -41.00 -30.95
C ASN A 226 -31.69 -40.25 -31.92
N GLU A 227 -30.39 -40.56 -31.93
CA GLU A 227 -29.43 -40.01 -32.91
C GLU A 227 -29.62 -40.61 -34.31
N ILE A 228 -30.11 -41.85 -34.41
CA ILE A 228 -30.38 -42.53 -35.69
C ILE A 228 -31.74 -42.14 -36.28
N ALA A 229 -32.64 -41.58 -35.47
CA ALA A 229 -33.97 -41.14 -35.90
C ALA A 229 -33.90 -39.94 -36.87
N THR A 230 -34.98 -39.73 -37.62
CA THR A 230 -35.11 -38.58 -38.53
C THR A 230 -35.25 -37.27 -37.74
N GLU A 231 -34.87 -36.12 -38.33
CA GLU A 231 -34.91 -34.80 -37.64
C GLU A 231 -36.29 -34.45 -37.06
N GLU A 232 -37.39 -34.97 -37.63
CA GLU A 232 -38.76 -34.74 -37.15
C GLU A 232 -39.14 -35.61 -35.93
N GLU A 233 -38.49 -36.76 -35.76
CA GLU A 233 -38.72 -37.71 -34.66
C GLU A 233 -37.67 -37.59 -33.54
N GLN A 234 -36.61 -36.80 -33.78
CA GLN A 234 -35.52 -36.59 -32.84
C GLN A 234 -35.98 -35.77 -31.63
N LEU A 235 -35.92 -36.38 -30.45
CA LEU A 235 -36.23 -35.71 -29.20
C LEU A 235 -35.03 -34.88 -28.70
N PRO A 236 -35.28 -33.74 -28.05
CA PRO A 236 -34.21 -32.97 -27.42
C PRO A 236 -33.57 -33.77 -26.28
N ILE A 237 -32.26 -33.61 -26.08
CA ILE A 237 -31.47 -34.34 -25.07
C ILE A 237 -32.06 -34.20 -23.65
N GLN A 238 -32.71 -33.08 -23.35
CA GLN A 238 -33.41 -32.85 -22.08
C GLN A 238 -34.58 -33.81 -21.81
N ALA A 239 -35.21 -34.39 -22.83
CA ALA A 239 -36.28 -35.37 -22.67
C ALA A 239 -35.80 -36.70 -22.08
N PHE A 240 -34.52 -37.04 -22.26
CA PHE A 240 -33.90 -38.24 -21.69
C PHE A 240 -33.40 -38.04 -20.25
N ASN A 241 -33.60 -36.85 -19.69
CA ASN A 241 -33.19 -36.56 -18.32
C ASN A 241 -34.19 -37.14 -17.32
N LEU A 242 -33.75 -38.15 -16.57
CA LEU A 242 -34.54 -38.85 -15.55
C LEU A 242 -35.05 -37.93 -14.43
N ASN A 243 -34.42 -36.77 -14.20
CA ASN A 243 -34.80 -35.83 -13.16
C ASN A 243 -34.78 -34.37 -13.63
N ALA A 244 -35.72 -34.05 -14.53
CA ALA A 244 -35.85 -32.71 -15.11
C ALA A 244 -36.01 -31.61 -14.05
N THR A 245 -36.81 -31.83 -13.01
CA THR A 245 -37.11 -30.81 -11.98
C THR A 245 -35.86 -30.42 -11.19
N VAL A 246 -35.05 -31.39 -10.76
CA VAL A 246 -33.79 -31.11 -10.05
C VAL A 246 -32.79 -30.42 -10.96
N THR A 247 -32.70 -30.82 -12.23
CA THR A 247 -31.77 -30.14 -13.15
C THR A 247 -32.17 -28.72 -13.47
N GLU A 248 -33.45 -28.41 -13.63
CA GLU A 248 -33.91 -27.03 -13.83
C GLU A 248 -33.68 -26.19 -12.57
N HIS A 249 -33.91 -26.76 -11.38
CA HIS A 249 -33.57 -26.09 -10.12
C HIS A 249 -32.06 -25.81 -10.01
N LEU A 250 -31.20 -26.77 -10.36
CA LEU A 250 -29.74 -26.59 -10.35
C LEU A 250 -29.27 -25.56 -11.38
N LYS A 251 -29.90 -25.50 -12.56
CA LYS A 251 -29.61 -24.46 -13.56
C LYS A 251 -29.99 -23.07 -13.05
N GLU A 252 -31.14 -22.95 -12.40
CA GLU A 252 -31.60 -21.69 -11.83
C GLU A 252 -30.68 -21.24 -10.69
N MET A 253 -30.28 -22.14 -9.79
CA MET A 253 -29.25 -21.85 -8.77
C MET A 253 -27.93 -21.42 -9.41
N ALA A 254 -27.43 -22.17 -10.41
CA ALA A 254 -26.18 -21.82 -11.09
C ALA A 254 -26.25 -20.49 -11.85
N LYS A 255 -27.44 -20.11 -12.33
CA LYS A 255 -27.69 -18.80 -12.95
C LYS A 255 -27.67 -17.70 -11.90
N GLN A 256 -28.30 -17.91 -10.74
CA GLN A 256 -28.27 -16.98 -9.61
C GLN A 256 -26.84 -16.79 -9.09
N ASP A 257 -26.08 -17.87 -8.92
CA ASP A 257 -24.69 -17.81 -8.49
C ASP A 257 -23.81 -17.04 -9.49
N ARG A 258 -24.01 -17.29 -10.80
CA ARG A 258 -23.30 -16.56 -11.86
C ARG A 258 -23.63 -15.07 -11.85
N GLU A 259 -24.90 -14.73 -11.70
CA GLU A 259 -25.37 -13.34 -11.66
C GLU A 259 -24.84 -12.64 -10.40
N ALA A 260 -24.84 -13.33 -9.25
CA ALA A 260 -24.28 -12.82 -8.01
C ALA A 260 -22.77 -12.56 -8.12
N GLU A 261 -22.00 -13.49 -8.69
CA GLU A 261 -20.56 -13.28 -8.94
C GLU A 261 -20.31 -12.17 -9.98
N HIS A 262 -21.16 -12.08 -11.01
CA HIS A 262 -21.07 -11.01 -12.00
C HIS A 262 -21.27 -9.63 -11.36
N GLN A 263 -22.33 -9.48 -10.55
CA GLN A 263 -22.60 -8.26 -9.80
C GLN A 263 -21.47 -7.96 -8.80
N ARG A 264 -20.97 -8.98 -8.09
CA ARG A 264 -19.82 -8.82 -7.19
C ARG A 264 -18.58 -8.29 -7.90
N LEU A 265 -18.30 -8.77 -9.11
CA LEU A 265 -17.17 -8.30 -9.92
C LEU A 265 -17.40 -6.88 -10.45
N LEU A 266 -18.62 -6.54 -10.88
CA LEU A 266 -18.96 -5.18 -11.30
C LEU A 266 -18.80 -4.18 -10.14
N ASP A 267 -19.33 -4.52 -8.96
CA ASP A 267 -19.18 -3.71 -7.75
C ASP A 267 -17.70 -3.54 -7.39
N TYR A 268 -16.90 -4.61 -7.51
CA TYR A 268 -15.46 -4.55 -7.31
C TYR A 268 -14.76 -3.60 -8.30
N ILE A 269 -15.14 -3.64 -9.59
CA ILE A 269 -14.60 -2.73 -10.61
C ILE A 269 -14.92 -1.27 -10.25
N VAL A 270 -16.17 -0.97 -9.90
CA VAL A 270 -16.59 0.39 -9.53
C VAL A 270 -15.84 0.88 -8.28
N MET A 271 -15.68 0.03 -7.26
CA MET A 271 -14.89 0.37 -6.08
C MET A 271 -13.42 0.63 -6.43
N GLN A 272 -12.85 -0.18 -7.31
CA GLN A 272 -11.46 -0.05 -7.74
C GLN A 272 -11.23 1.20 -8.59
N GLU A 273 -12.17 1.55 -9.47
CA GLU A 273 -12.17 2.79 -10.24
C GLU A 273 -12.16 4.01 -9.32
N ALA A 274 -13.02 4.04 -8.30
CA ALA A 274 -13.05 5.13 -7.31
C ALA A 274 -11.73 5.26 -6.53
N ILE A 275 -11.05 4.14 -6.23
CA ILE A 275 -9.72 4.17 -5.61
C ILE A 275 -8.68 4.69 -6.62
N ASN A 276 -8.71 4.22 -7.86
CA ASN A 276 -7.78 4.64 -8.90
C ASN A 276 -7.88 6.14 -9.19
N GLU A 277 -9.11 6.67 -9.30
CA GLU A 277 -9.34 8.10 -9.44
C GLU A 277 -8.74 8.91 -8.30
N LYS A 278 -8.90 8.46 -7.05
CA LYS A 278 -8.27 9.10 -5.89
C LYS A 278 -6.75 9.07 -5.98
N ILE A 279 -6.16 7.94 -6.38
CA ILE A 279 -4.70 7.82 -6.56
C ILE A 279 -4.22 8.79 -7.65
N ILE A 280 -4.92 8.87 -8.78
CA ILE A 280 -4.58 9.79 -9.86
C ILE A 280 -4.69 11.24 -9.37
N GLN A 281 -5.75 11.60 -8.66
CA GLN A 281 -5.95 12.94 -8.11
C GLN A 281 -4.88 13.32 -7.10
N TYR A 282 -4.56 12.46 -6.13
CA TYR A 282 -3.63 12.79 -5.05
C TYR A 282 -2.15 12.63 -5.41
N CYS A 283 -1.82 11.67 -6.29
CA CYS A 283 -0.42 11.34 -6.60
C CYS A 283 0.03 11.85 -7.97
N TRP A 284 -0.82 11.76 -9.00
CA TRP A 284 -0.40 12.06 -10.37
C TRP A 284 -0.69 13.51 -10.78
N ASN A 285 -1.90 13.99 -10.48
CA ASN A 285 -2.33 15.35 -10.82
C ASN A 285 -1.69 16.41 -9.92
N THR A 286 -1.23 16.01 -8.74
CA THR A 286 -0.48 16.90 -7.83
C THR A 286 0.95 17.14 -8.26
N MET A 287 1.53 16.32 -9.14
CA MET A 287 2.90 16.54 -9.63
C MET A 287 2.93 17.71 -10.62
N ASP A 288 3.86 18.64 -10.41
CA ASP A 288 4.11 19.74 -11.35
C ASP A 288 4.85 19.22 -12.60
N ARG A 289 5.89 18.41 -12.38
CA ARG A 289 6.59 17.69 -13.45
C ARG A 289 6.41 16.19 -13.29
N LYS A 290 5.76 15.57 -14.28
CA LYS A 290 5.52 14.13 -14.36
C LYS A 290 6.82 13.39 -14.74
N PRO A 291 7.03 12.17 -14.19
CA PRO A 291 8.17 11.34 -14.56
C PRO A 291 8.10 10.94 -16.04
N LEU A 292 9.22 11.06 -16.73
CA LEU A 292 9.35 10.81 -18.16
C LEU A 292 10.74 10.27 -18.48
N LYS A 293 10.77 9.29 -19.39
CA LYS A 293 12.00 8.69 -19.88
C LYS A 293 12.16 8.95 -21.37
N VAL A 294 13.35 9.34 -21.81
CA VAL A 294 13.71 9.42 -23.22
C VAL A 294 14.76 8.36 -23.52
N ARG A 295 14.47 7.52 -24.51
CA ARG A 295 15.36 6.45 -25.00
C ARG A 295 15.99 6.81 -26.33
N SER A 296 17.21 6.32 -26.54
CA SER A 296 17.84 6.33 -27.86
C SER A 296 17.17 5.34 -28.81
N PHE A 297 17.27 5.59 -30.12
CA PHE A 297 16.71 4.73 -31.18
C PHE A 297 17.48 3.42 -31.34
N PHE A 298 18.82 3.50 -31.39
CA PHE A 298 19.68 2.37 -31.75
C PHE A 298 20.59 1.91 -30.61
N THR A 299 20.63 2.65 -29.50
CA THR A 299 21.44 2.32 -28.34
C THR A 299 20.56 2.08 -27.12
N LYS A 300 21.05 1.33 -26.14
CA LYS A 300 20.35 1.05 -24.88
C LYS A 300 20.42 2.21 -23.88
N LEU A 301 20.77 3.41 -24.34
CA LEU A 301 20.86 4.60 -23.50
C LEU A 301 19.47 5.16 -23.26
N ALA A 302 19.20 5.50 -22.01
CA ALA A 302 17.98 6.15 -21.60
C ALA A 302 18.29 7.20 -20.53
N VAL A 303 17.60 8.33 -20.61
CA VAL A 303 17.70 9.42 -19.65
C VAL A 303 16.31 9.65 -19.08
N GLU A 304 16.24 9.89 -17.78
CA GLU A 304 14.99 10.18 -17.06
C GLU A 304 15.01 11.62 -16.58
N ASN A 305 13.85 12.26 -16.57
CA ASN A 305 13.71 13.59 -15.98
C ASN A 305 13.56 13.49 -14.46
N TYR A 306 13.69 14.63 -13.79
CA TYR A 306 13.38 14.73 -12.37
C TYR A 306 11.92 15.12 -12.18
N ALA A 307 11.11 14.21 -11.65
CA ALA A 307 9.76 14.53 -11.21
C ALA A 307 9.78 15.50 -10.02
N SER A 308 8.86 16.47 -10.02
CA SER A 308 8.75 17.49 -8.98
C SER A 308 7.32 17.68 -8.50
N LEU A 309 7.19 17.99 -7.22
CA LEU A 309 5.95 18.40 -6.57
C LEU A 309 5.93 19.93 -6.43
N PRO A 310 4.75 20.57 -6.40
CA PRO A 310 4.60 21.98 -6.10
C PRO A 310 5.21 22.30 -4.73
N ASN A 311 6.09 23.30 -4.69
CA ASN A 311 6.89 23.60 -3.51
C ASN A 311 6.47 24.88 -2.78
N GLU A 312 5.17 25.05 -2.56
CA GLU A 312 4.61 26.27 -1.95
C GLU A 312 5.14 26.55 -0.53
N ARG A 313 5.47 25.49 0.22
CA ARG A 313 6.00 25.63 1.58
C ARG A 313 7.38 26.30 1.56
N ASP A 314 8.27 25.81 0.72
CA ASP A 314 9.65 26.30 0.67
C ASP A 314 9.69 27.76 0.21
N ASP A 315 8.80 28.20 -0.68
CA ASP A 315 8.71 29.60 -1.11
C ASP A 315 8.34 30.55 0.04
N GLN A 316 7.36 30.18 0.86
CA GLN A 316 7.00 30.97 2.05
C GLN A 316 8.15 30.99 3.07
N PHE A 317 8.84 29.87 3.24
CA PHE A 317 10.01 29.79 4.11
C PHE A 317 11.17 30.65 3.59
N MET A 318 11.42 30.65 2.28
CA MET A 318 12.44 31.47 1.62
C MET A 318 12.22 32.97 1.86
N GLN A 319 10.98 33.44 1.80
CA GLN A 319 10.65 34.84 2.10
C GLN A 319 11.00 35.19 3.55
N ARG A 320 10.61 34.34 4.51
CA ARG A 320 10.95 34.54 5.93
C ARG A 320 12.47 34.54 6.14
N MET A 321 13.17 33.59 5.52
CA MET A 321 14.62 33.45 5.61
C MET A 321 15.37 34.66 5.05
N THR A 322 14.85 35.25 3.97
CA THR A 322 15.38 36.49 3.39
C THR A 322 15.31 37.61 4.41
N VAL A 323 14.15 37.83 5.05
CA VAL A 323 13.97 38.84 6.09
C VAL A 323 14.90 38.60 7.28
N TYR A 324 15.00 37.36 7.77
CA TYR A 324 15.93 37.03 8.86
C TYR A 324 17.37 37.37 8.50
N ARG A 325 17.82 37.01 7.29
CA ARG A 325 19.18 37.31 6.86
C ARG A 325 19.43 38.80 6.71
N GLU A 326 18.49 39.54 6.13
CA GLU A 326 18.58 41.00 6.03
C GLU A 326 18.70 41.62 7.42
N THR A 327 17.89 41.18 8.39
CA THR A 327 17.99 41.66 9.77
C THR A 327 19.32 41.32 10.43
N GLU A 328 19.87 40.12 10.19
CA GLU A 328 21.21 39.74 10.69
C GLU A 328 22.33 40.61 10.10
N LEU A 329 22.26 40.90 8.79
CA LEU A 329 23.23 41.77 8.11
C LEU A 329 23.07 43.23 8.54
N MET A 330 21.85 43.68 8.85
CA MET A 330 21.64 45.00 9.46
C MET A 330 22.20 45.04 10.89
N ALA A 331 22.07 43.94 11.66
CA ALA A 331 22.58 43.82 13.01
C ALA A 331 24.09 43.56 13.09
N SER A 332 24.78 43.21 11.99
CA SER A 332 26.22 42.92 12.00
C SER A 332 27.13 44.12 12.31
N HIS A 333 26.55 45.31 12.47
CA HIS A 333 27.23 46.51 12.99
C HIS A 333 27.40 46.46 14.50
N ASP A 334 26.61 45.63 15.18
CA ASP A 334 26.77 45.42 16.61
C ASP A 334 28.10 44.71 16.87
N ALA A 335 28.91 45.31 17.73
CA ALA A 335 30.23 44.80 18.06
C ALA A 335 30.13 43.44 18.80
N LEU A 336 28.98 43.15 19.39
CA LEU A 336 28.71 41.91 20.09
C LEU A 336 27.58 41.12 19.41
N LEU A 337 27.96 40.03 18.74
CA LEU A 337 27.01 39.06 18.18
C LEU A 337 26.99 37.84 19.11
N PRO A 338 25.94 37.64 19.95
CA PRO A 338 25.90 36.60 20.99
C PRO A 338 26.14 35.18 20.47
N TRP A 339 25.84 34.94 19.19
CA TRP A 339 25.97 33.65 18.53
C TRP A 339 27.31 33.45 17.79
N LYS A 340 28.20 34.44 17.76
CA LYS A 340 29.57 34.26 17.24
C LYS A 340 30.54 34.04 18.40
N PRO A 341 31.33 32.97 18.41
CA PRO A 341 32.31 32.73 19.47
C PRO A 341 33.44 33.77 19.39
N THR A 342 33.35 34.82 20.21
CA THR A 342 34.43 35.80 20.38
C THR A 342 35.36 35.36 21.52
N PRO A 343 36.66 35.18 21.27
CA PRO A 343 37.61 34.87 22.33
C PRO A 343 37.74 36.06 23.30
N THR A 344 37.99 35.78 24.58
CA THR A 344 37.93 36.76 25.68
C THR A 344 38.75 38.04 25.43
N TYR A 345 39.92 37.91 24.81
CA TYR A 345 40.79 39.06 24.49
C TYR A 345 40.17 40.03 23.46
N GLN A 346 39.31 39.55 22.57
CA GLN A 346 38.57 40.40 21.61
C GLN A 346 37.36 41.03 22.29
N LEU A 347 36.74 40.32 23.23
CA LEU A 347 35.55 40.79 23.96
C LEU A 347 35.85 42.05 24.77
N GLU A 348 37.00 42.11 25.44
CA GLU A 348 37.44 43.30 26.18
C GLU A 348 37.65 44.51 25.27
N SER A 349 38.21 44.31 24.07
CA SER A 349 38.36 45.37 23.07
C SER A 349 37.02 45.83 22.48
N ILE A 350 36.03 44.94 22.39
CA ILE A 350 34.69 45.21 21.88
C ILE A 350 33.88 46.00 22.92
N LEU A 351 33.92 45.59 24.19
CA LEU A 351 33.21 46.24 25.29
C LEU A 351 33.72 47.67 25.59
N ASN A 352 34.96 47.96 25.20
CA ASN A 352 35.60 49.27 25.37
C ASN A 352 35.41 50.22 24.18
N ARG A 353 34.70 49.81 23.11
CA ARG A 353 34.36 50.68 21.97
C ARG A 353 33.01 51.37 22.18
N ASP A 354 32.94 52.64 21.84
CA ASP A 354 31.67 53.36 21.75
C ASP A 354 30.83 52.82 20.58
N PRO A 355 29.48 52.79 20.69
CA PRO A 355 28.60 52.30 19.63
C PRO A 355 28.63 53.26 18.43
N ASP A 356 29.37 52.89 17.38
CA ASP A 356 29.41 53.62 16.12
C ASP A 356 28.20 53.26 15.24
N TYR A 357 27.26 54.20 15.07
CA TYR A 357 26.03 54.03 14.28
C TYR A 357 26.22 54.33 12.76
N GLY A 358 27.45 54.50 12.29
CA GLY A 358 27.75 54.99 10.94
C GLY A 358 28.08 53.90 9.92
N ASN A 359 27.19 53.73 8.92
CA ASN A 359 27.36 53.04 7.63
C ASN A 359 26.83 51.60 7.46
N VAL A 360 25.52 51.46 7.68
CA VAL A 360 24.71 50.29 7.27
C VAL A 360 24.84 49.94 5.78
N ILE A 361 24.99 50.95 4.92
CA ILE A 361 25.03 50.78 3.46
C ILE A 361 26.39 50.26 2.95
N ASP A 362 27.50 50.59 3.63
CA ASP A 362 28.86 50.22 3.19
C ASP A 362 29.24 48.79 3.61
N VAL A 363 28.61 48.25 4.67
CA VAL A 363 28.78 46.85 5.09
C VAL A 363 27.92 45.91 4.25
N LEU A 364 26.67 46.29 3.94
CA LEU A 364 25.82 45.56 3.00
C LEU A 364 26.45 45.49 1.60
N SER A 365 27.04 46.60 1.13
CA SER A 365 27.73 46.64 -0.17
C SER A 365 29.00 45.77 -0.16
N ARG A 366 29.77 45.72 0.93
CA ARG A 366 30.99 44.88 1.07
C ARG A 366 30.69 43.40 1.26
N ALA A 367 29.68 43.03 2.05
CA ALA A 367 29.22 41.64 2.18
C ALA A 367 28.64 41.10 0.87
N ALA A 368 28.10 41.98 0.02
CA ALA A 368 27.60 41.63 -1.30
C ALA A 368 28.69 41.53 -2.39
N THR A 369 29.86 42.17 -2.25
CA THR A 369 30.72 42.41 -3.43
C THR A 369 31.67 41.28 -3.80
N LYS A 370 32.13 40.41 -2.89
CA LYS A 370 33.01 39.28 -3.28
C LYS A 370 32.89 38.08 -2.35
N LYS A 371 31.80 37.31 -2.49
CA LYS A 371 31.78 35.93 -2.00
C LYS A 371 32.59 35.05 -2.95
N TYR A 372 33.65 34.43 -2.45
CA TYR A 372 34.34 33.37 -3.19
C TYR A 372 33.50 32.10 -3.07
N TYR A 373 32.61 31.87 -4.05
CA TYR A 373 31.72 30.70 -4.07
C TYR A 373 32.46 29.35 -4.07
N THR A 374 33.78 29.36 -4.34
CA THR A 374 34.67 28.22 -4.19
C THR A 374 34.76 27.69 -2.76
N LEU A 375 34.54 28.54 -1.75
CA LEU A 375 34.56 28.18 -0.32
C LEU A 375 33.22 27.67 0.20
N ASN A 376 32.15 27.70 -0.61
CA ASN A 376 30.81 27.23 -0.23
C ASN A 376 30.65 25.70 -0.36
N GLY A 377 31.73 24.97 -0.68
CA GLY A 377 31.75 23.50 -0.77
C GLY A 377 30.87 22.91 -1.89
N THR A 378 30.26 23.74 -2.74
CA THR A 378 29.28 23.33 -3.75
C THR A 378 29.67 23.86 -5.13
N THR A 379 29.46 23.04 -6.17
CA THR A 379 29.74 23.37 -7.58
C THR A 379 28.53 23.95 -8.31
N THR A 380 27.43 24.19 -7.60
CA THR A 380 26.16 24.69 -8.16
C THR A 380 26.32 26.04 -8.85
N HIS A 381 27.24 26.88 -8.37
CA HIS A 381 27.58 28.18 -8.94
C HIS A 381 28.07 28.13 -10.41
N LEU A 382 28.55 26.98 -10.90
CA LEU A 382 28.96 26.82 -12.30
C LEU A 382 27.76 26.75 -13.27
N TYR A 383 26.60 26.34 -12.76
CA TYR A 383 25.42 26.07 -13.58
C TYR A 383 24.30 27.09 -13.37
N MET A 384 24.26 27.73 -12.20
CA MET A 384 23.23 28.72 -11.85
C MET A 384 23.79 29.83 -10.98
N GLU A 385 23.09 30.95 -10.97
CA GLU A 385 23.41 32.06 -10.08
C GLU A 385 23.16 31.65 -8.62
N PRO A 386 24.18 31.77 -7.75
CA PRO A 386 24.05 31.43 -6.34
C PRO A 386 23.11 32.40 -5.64
N ILE A 387 22.40 31.90 -4.62
CA ILE A 387 21.47 32.71 -3.84
C ILE A 387 22.27 33.75 -3.04
N SER A 388 22.09 35.04 -3.33
CA SER A 388 22.94 36.13 -2.78
C SER A 388 22.99 36.16 -1.26
N LEU A 389 21.86 35.87 -0.60
CA LEU A 389 21.70 35.92 0.87
C LEU A 389 22.06 34.61 1.59
N ARG A 390 22.59 33.61 0.90
CA ARG A 390 23.02 32.35 1.54
C ARG A 390 24.17 32.56 2.54
N PHE A 391 24.22 31.75 3.60
CA PHE A 391 25.32 31.75 4.57
C PHE A 391 26.57 31.12 3.96
N GLU A 392 27.75 31.61 4.36
CA GLU A 392 28.99 30.89 4.07
C GLU A 392 29.17 29.72 5.04
N GLN A 393 29.85 28.65 4.63
CA GLN A 393 29.99 27.44 5.45
C GLN A 393 30.61 27.71 6.83
N LEU A 394 31.48 28.73 6.94
CA LEU A 394 32.12 29.13 8.19
C LEU A 394 31.30 30.14 9.01
N GLU A 395 30.27 30.75 8.42
CA GLU A 395 29.39 31.71 9.11
C GLU A 395 28.25 31.04 9.88
N VAL A 396 27.95 29.78 9.58
CA VAL A 396 26.86 29.03 10.20
C VAL A 396 27.27 28.58 11.58
N VAL A 397 26.67 29.17 12.62
CA VAL A 397 26.98 28.82 14.02
C VAL A 397 25.74 28.38 14.79
N THR A 398 24.56 28.93 14.47
CA THR A 398 23.33 28.58 15.20
C THR A 398 22.57 27.43 14.55
N PHE A 399 21.78 26.72 15.36
CA PHE A 399 20.86 25.70 14.86
C PHE A 399 19.87 26.25 13.81
N GLN A 400 19.40 27.50 14.00
CA GLN A 400 18.49 28.14 13.07
C GLN A 400 19.15 28.41 11.71
N GLN A 401 20.40 28.88 11.70
CA GLN A 401 21.19 29.10 10.48
C GLN A 401 21.49 27.78 9.77
N LEU A 402 21.77 26.70 10.52
CA LEU A 402 21.95 25.36 9.95
C LEU A 402 20.68 24.87 9.25
N TYR A 403 19.52 25.07 9.89
CA TYR A 403 18.23 24.74 9.30
C TYR A 403 17.96 25.56 8.02
N PHE A 404 18.29 26.85 8.04
CA PHE A 404 18.20 27.72 6.87
C PHE A 404 19.10 27.27 5.72
N GLU A 405 20.36 26.87 6.00
CA GLU A 405 21.23 26.32 4.98
C GLU A 405 20.72 25.00 4.38
N GLN A 406 20.09 24.16 5.21
CA GLN A 406 19.44 22.95 4.71
C GLN A 406 18.33 23.29 3.70
N VAL A 407 17.48 24.28 4.02
CA VAL A 407 16.40 24.71 3.12
C VAL A 407 16.95 25.35 1.85
N TYR A 408 17.95 26.24 1.94
CA TYR A 408 18.62 26.81 0.77
C TYR A 408 19.24 25.73 -0.13
N GLY A 409 19.85 24.71 0.46
CA GLY A 409 20.38 23.56 -0.26
C GLY A 409 19.31 22.78 -1.02
N ASN A 410 18.13 22.57 -0.41
CA ASN A 410 17.00 21.92 -1.08
C ASN A 410 16.48 22.75 -2.26
N VAL A 411 16.34 24.06 -2.10
CA VAL A 411 15.90 24.98 -3.17
C VAL A 411 16.92 25.01 -4.31
N GLU A 412 18.22 25.08 -4.02
CA GLU A 412 19.26 25.00 -5.04
C GLU A 412 19.22 23.65 -5.80
N MET A 413 19.02 22.55 -5.09
CA MET A 413 18.85 21.24 -5.71
C MET A 413 17.63 21.21 -6.64
N MET A 414 16.50 21.81 -6.24
CA MET A 414 15.31 21.93 -7.09
C MET A 414 15.61 22.75 -8.35
N ARG A 415 16.24 23.92 -8.23
CA ARG A 415 16.63 24.75 -9.38
C ARG A 415 17.56 24.02 -10.35
N LEU A 416 18.48 23.22 -9.82
CA LEU A 416 19.38 22.41 -10.64
C LEU A 416 18.62 21.32 -11.41
N ARG A 417 17.66 20.67 -10.75
CA ARG A 417 16.75 19.69 -11.40
C ARG A 417 15.90 20.37 -12.47
N ASP A 418 15.40 21.57 -12.24
CA ASP A 418 14.64 22.34 -13.24
C ASP A 418 15.50 22.71 -14.45
N LEU A 419 16.76 23.09 -14.23
CA LEU A 419 17.71 23.35 -15.32
C LEU A 419 17.98 22.09 -16.13
N PHE A 420 18.16 20.95 -15.47
CA PHE A 420 18.27 19.65 -16.14
C PHE A 420 17.00 19.34 -16.94
N ASN A 421 15.82 19.51 -16.34
CA ASN A 421 14.53 19.27 -16.97
C ASN A 421 14.33 20.15 -18.21
N LYS A 422 14.76 21.41 -18.19
CA LYS A 422 14.74 22.28 -19.39
C LYS A 422 15.60 21.73 -20.52
N LYS A 423 16.81 21.22 -20.22
CA LYS A 423 17.67 20.56 -21.21
C LYS A 423 17.06 19.25 -21.70
N PHE A 424 16.42 18.50 -20.82
CA PHE A 424 15.71 17.28 -21.14
C PHE A 424 14.52 17.53 -22.07
N ASP A 425 13.72 18.57 -21.81
CA ASP A 425 12.60 18.98 -22.66
C ASP A 425 13.09 19.37 -24.06
N ALA A 426 14.21 20.10 -24.15
CA ALA A 426 14.85 20.42 -25.43
C ALA A 426 15.32 19.17 -26.18
N LEU A 427 15.92 18.20 -25.48
CA LEU A 427 16.34 16.93 -26.06
C LEU A 427 15.15 16.11 -26.56
N LYS A 428 14.05 16.07 -25.80
CA LYS A 428 12.81 15.40 -26.20
C LYS A 428 12.24 16.04 -27.47
N ALA A 429 12.13 17.36 -27.51
CA ALA A 429 11.63 18.08 -28.68
C ALA A 429 12.51 17.82 -29.92
N MET A 430 13.83 17.76 -29.74
CA MET A 430 14.76 17.37 -30.81
C MET A 430 14.49 15.94 -31.29
N LYS A 431 14.30 14.99 -30.38
CA LYS A 431 13.96 13.60 -30.72
C LYS A 431 12.65 13.51 -31.50
N ASP A 432 11.61 14.20 -31.05
CA ASP A 432 10.29 14.19 -31.71
C ASP A 432 10.36 14.78 -33.12
N ALA A 433 11.14 15.85 -33.31
CA ALA A 433 11.39 16.44 -34.63
C ALA A 433 12.14 15.47 -35.57
N GLU A 434 13.22 14.83 -35.10
CA GLU A 434 13.95 13.85 -35.89
C GLU A 434 13.08 12.63 -36.24
N MET A 435 12.25 12.17 -35.30
CA MET A 435 11.32 11.07 -35.52
C MET A 435 10.29 11.43 -36.61
N ALA A 436 9.75 12.65 -36.60
CA ALA A 436 8.83 13.11 -37.64
C ALA A 436 9.49 13.17 -39.02
N VAL A 437 10.76 13.58 -39.09
CA VAL A 437 11.55 13.59 -40.34
C VAL A 437 11.77 12.16 -40.85
N VAL A 438 12.13 11.22 -39.97
CA VAL A 438 12.29 9.80 -40.34
C VAL A 438 10.98 9.22 -40.85
N LEU A 439 9.86 9.46 -40.16
CA LEU A 439 8.53 9.00 -40.59
C LEU A 439 8.16 9.54 -41.98
N LYS A 440 8.42 10.82 -42.25
CA LYS A 440 8.18 11.42 -43.57
C LYS A 440 9.02 10.73 -44.66
N ARG A 441 10.29 10.44 -44.37
CA ARG A 441 11.19 9.73 -45.30
C ARG A 441 10.75 8.28 -45.51
N ASN A 442 10.41 7.56 -44.45
CA ASN A 442 9.90 6.18 -44.52
C ASN A 442 8.60 6.10 -45.32
N ASN A 443 7.67 7.04 -45.15
CA ASN A 443 6.46 7.12 -45.96
C ASN A 443 6.78 7.34 -47.44
N ARG A 444 7.73 8.22 -47.76
CA ARG A 444 8.18 8.40 -49.15
C ARG A 444 8.82 7.12 -49.71
N LEU A 445 9.61 6.40 -48.92
CA LEU A 445 10.20 5.11 -49.31
C LEU A 445 9.13 4.05 -49.57
N ARG A 446 8.06 3.98 -48.76
CA ARG A 446 6.91 3.08 -49.00
C ARG A 446 6.18 3.41 -50.30
N VAL A 447 5.99 4.69 -50.60
CA VAL A 447 5.43 5.13 -51.89
C VAL A 447 6.32 4.67 -53.04
N ILE A 448 7.63 4.88 -52.94
CA ILE A 448 8.60 4.42 -53.96
C ILE A 448 8.56 2.89 -54.11
N GLN A 449 8.52 2.12 -53.01
CA GLN A 449 8.37 0.66 -53.05
C GLN A 449 7.09 0.23 -53.76
N SER A 450 5.97 0.94 -53.52
CA SER A 450 4.70 0.66 -54.21
C SER A 450 4.76 0.99 -55.70
N GLU A 451 5.39 2.11 -56.08
CA GLU A 451 5.61 2.51 -57.48
C GLU A 451 6.50 1.50 -58.21
N LEU A 452 7.62 1.08 -57.58
CA LEU A 452 8.51 0.06 -58.12
C LEU A 452 7.82 -1.30 -58.24
N SER A 453 6.98 -1.68 -57.28
CA SER A 453 6.19 -2.92 -57.35
C SER A 453 5.22 -2.90 -58.53
N ILE A 454 4.57 -1.75 -58.80
CA ILE A 454 3.68 -1.58 -59.95
C ILE A 454 4.48 -1.67 -61.26
N ILE A 455 5.61 -0.96 -61.35
CA ILE A 455 6.49 -0.97 -62.53
C ILE A 455 6.99 -2.38 -62.81
N SER A 456 7.43 -3.13 -61.79
CA SER A 456 7.90 -4.51 -61.96
C SER A 456 6.81 -5.43 -62.51
N LYS A 457 5.58 -5.31 -62.00
CA LYS A 457 4.43 -6.07 -62.51
C LYS A 457 4.12 -5.74 -63.97
N LEU A 458 4.26 -4.48 -64.38
CA LEU A 458 4.04 -4.04 -65.75
C LEU A 458 5.14 -4.52 -66.72
N LEU A 459 6.40 -4.54 -66.27
CA LEU A 459 7.55 -4.97 -67.07
C LEU A 459 7.73 -6.50 -67.13
N GLY A 460 6.93 -7.27 -66.39
CA GLY A 460 7.04 -8.73 -66.33
C GLY A 460 8.36 -9.23 -65.73
N THR A 461 9.11 -8.35 -65.04
CA THR A 461 10.31 -8.69 -64.29
C THR A 461 9.95 -9.27 -62.92
N ARG A 462 10.86 -10.07 -62.34
CA ARG A 462 10.68 -10.67 -61.01
C ARG A 462 10.22 -9.63 -59.99
N ASP A 463 9.26 -10.01 -59.14
CA ASP A 463 8.71 -9.16 -58.09
C ASP A 463 9.84 -8.53 -57.27
N PHE A 464 9.76 -7.21 -57.10
CA PHE A 464 10.69 -6.46 -56.27
C PHE A 464 10.54 -6.92 -54.81
N GLU A 465 11.63 -7.37 -54.18
CA GLU A 465 11.62 -7.73 -52.77
C GLU A 465 11.42 -6.47 -51.92
N ASN A 466 10.24 -6.31 -51.35
CA ASN A 466 9.93 -5.20 -50.46
C ASN A 466 10.68 -5.38 -49.14
N GLU A 467 11.78 -4.66 -48.97
CA GLU A 467 12.45 -4.54 -47.67
C GLU A 467 11.50 -3.95 -46.63
N LEU A 468 11.49 -4.53 -45.43
CA LEU A 468 10.62 -4.09 -44.34
C LEU A 468 11.10 -2.74 -43.78
N ILE A 469 10.43 -1.66 -44.16
CA ILE A 469 10.70 -0.32 -43.62
C ILE A 469 10.17 -0.25 -42.19
N SER A 470 11.08 -0.25 -41.23
CA SER A 470 10.78 -0.09 -39.80
C SER A 470 10.63 1.38 -39.42
N ASP A 471 9.49 1.71 -38.80
CA ASP A 471 9.25 3.05 -38.26
C ASP A 471 9.77 3.17 -36.83
N PRO A 472 10.39 4.31 -36.46
CA PRO A 472 10.71 4.58 -35.08
C PRO A 472 9.41 4.73 -34.28
N CYS A 473 9.24 3.91 -33.24
CA CYS A 473 8.13 4.02 -32.30
C CYS A 473 8.64 4.47 -30.92
N LEU A 474 7.87 5.36 -30.29
CA LEU A 474 8.07 5.70 -28.89
C LEU A 474 7.65 4.52 -28.04
N LYS A 475 8.46 4.20 -27.01
CA LYS A 475 8.09 3.15 -26.06
C LYS A 475 7.06 3.67 -25.05
N PRO A 476 6.27 2.79 -24.41
CA PRO A 476 5.29 3.18 -23.39
C PRO A 476 5.87 4.11 -22.31
N ASP A 477 7.09 3.83 -21.82
CA ASP A 477 7.77 4.64 -20.79
C ASP A 477 8.11 6.09 -21.25
N GLU A 478 8.04 6.38 -22.54
CA GLU A 478 8.24 7.73 -23.11
C GLU A 478 6.94 8.53 -23.20
N HIS A 479 5.81 7.90 -22.86
CA HIS A 479 4.50 8.52 -22.76
C HIS A 479 4.00 8.42 -21.31
N PRO A 480 3.93 9.54 -20.59
CA PRO A 480 3.58 9.49 -19.17
C PRO A 480 2.13 9.00 -18.96
N GLU A 481 1.24 9.23 -19.92
CA GLU A 481 -0.15 8.77 -19.85
C GLU A 481 -0.32 7.27 -20.14
N SER A 482 0.65 6.64 -20.80
CA SER A 482 0.57 5.20 -21.12
C SER A 482 0.60 4.36 -19.84
N THR A 483 1.21 4.85 -18.76
CA THR A 483 1.23 4.13 -17.47
C THR A 483 -0.13 4.16 -16.76
N LEU A 484 -1.00 5.13 -17.08
CA LEU A 484 -2.31 5.27 -16.44
C LEU A 484 -3.41 4.46 -17.13
N LYS A 485 -3.24 4.16 -18.40
CA LYS A 485 -4.26 3.52 -19.24
C LYS A 485 -3.77 2.15 -19.64
N THR A 486 -4.62 1.16 -19.45
CA THR A 486 -4.40 -0.18 -19.99
C THR A 486 -4.99 -0.24 -21.38
N GLU A 487 -4.15 -0.48 -22.37
CA GLU A 487 -4.59 -0.61 -23.75
C GLU A 487 -5.10 -2.04 -24.01
N ASN A 488 -6.05 -2.19 -24.95
CA ASN A 488 -6.67 -3.50 -25.23
C ASN A 488 -5.68 -4.58 -25.65
N HIS A 489 -4.54 -4.19 -26.25
CA HIS A 489 -3.50 -5.12 -26.68
C HIS A 489 -2.62 -5.65 -25.53
N GLU A 490 -2.68 -5.02 -24.34
CA GLU A 490 -2.00 -5.50 -23.13
C GLU A 490 -2.77 -6.63 -22.44
N ILE A 491 -4.06 -6.75 -22.75
CA ILE A 491 -4.94 -7.77 -22.19
C ILE A 491 -4.80 -9.03 -23.04
N SER A 492 -4.20 -10.07 -22.47
CA SER A 492 -3.97 -11.36 -23.14
C SER A 492 -5.26 -12.16 -23.39
N VAL A 493 -6.33 -11.83 -22.66
CA VAL A 493 -7.60 -12.55 -22.69
C VAL A 493 -8.57 -11.84 -23.63
N THR A 494 -9.06 -12.57 -24.64
CA THR A 494 -10.17 -12.10 -25.47
C THR A 494 -11.41 -11.91 -24.61
N PRO A 495 -12.11 -10.77 -24.70
CA PRO A 495 -13.34 -10.55 -23.93
C PRO A 495 -14.36 -11.65 -24.23
N TYR A 496 -15.03 -12.15 -23.19
CA TYR A 496 -16.11 -13.12 -23.36
C TYR A 496 -17.28 -12.47 -24.09
N LEU A 497 -17.66 -13.04 -25.23
CA LEU A 497 -18.87 -12.65 -25.93
C LEU A 497 -19.98 -13.63 -25.59
N THR A 498 -21.13 -13.10 -25.20
CA THR A 498 -22.34 -13.92 -25.02
C THR A 498 -22.78 -14.45 -26.38
N PRO A 499 -23.35 -15.67 -26.50
CA PRO A 499 -23.78 -16.22 -27.78
C PRO A 499 -24.75 -15.32 -28.57
N SER A 500 -25.60 -14.56 -27.86
CA SER A 500 -26.47 -13.54 -28.47
C SER A 500 -25.69 -12.36 -29.07
N MET A 501 -24.60 -11.94 -28.42
CA MET A 501 -23.74 -10.86 -28.86
C MET A 501 -22.85 -11.28 -30.03
N GLU A 502 -22.36 -12.53 -30.03
CA GLU A 502 -21.65 -13.12 -31.17
C GLU A 502 -22.53 -13.15 -32.42
N ASN A 503 -23.80 -13.57 -32.28
CA ASN A 503 -24.76 -13.57 -33.38
C ASN A 503 -25.02 -12.16 -33.93
N LEU A 504 -25.14 -11.14 -33.06
CA LEU A 504 -25.29 -9.75 -33.49
C LEU A 504 -24.04 -9.23 -34.22
N LEU A 505 -22.84 -9.53 -33.72
CA LEU A 505 -21.59 -9.15 -34.37
C LEU A 505 -21.40 -9.85 -35.71
N ALA A 506 -21.79 -11.12 -35.80
CA ALA A 506 -21.78 -11.88 -37.05
C ALA A 506 -22.77 -11.29 -38.07
N GLN A 507 -23.99 -10.92 -37.64
CA GLN A 507 -24.97 -10.23 -38.48
C GLN A 507 -24.43 -8.88 -38.97
N GLN A 508 -23.89 -8.04 -38.08
CA GLN A 508 -23.29 -6.76 -38.48
C GLN A 508 -22.09 -6.93 -39.41
N LYS A 509 -21.29 -7.99 -39.23
CA LYS A 509 -20.16 -8.29 -40.12
C LYS A 509 -20.66 -8.74 -41.48
N ALA A 510 -21.68 -9.60 -41.53
CA ALA A 510 -22.32 -10.02 -42.77
C ALA A 510 -22.94 -8.84 -43.51
N GLU A 511 -23.62 -7.92 -42.82
CA GLU A 511 -24.15 -6.68 -43.40
C GLU A 511 -23.03 -5.77 -43.93
N ARG A 512 -21.91 -5.65 -43.21
CA ARG A 512 -20.75 -4.86 -43.67
C ARG A 512 -20.09 -5.47 -44.90
N GLU A 513 -19.92 -6.79 -44.93
CA GLU A 513 -19.40 -7.49 -46.10
C GLU A 513 -20.37 -7.38 -47.28
N GLN A 514 -21.67 -7.44 -47.03
CA GLN A 514 -22.69 -7.25 -48.05
C GLN A 514 -22.64 -5.82 -48.60
N ARG A 515 -22.59 -4.79 -47.74
CA ARG A 515 -22.42 -3.40 -48.15
C ARG A 515 -21.10 -3.18 -48.91
N GLN A 516 -20.01 -3.83 -48.50
CA GLN A 516 -18.74 -3.77 -49.20
C GLN A 516 -18.81 -4.42 -50.57
N ARG A 517 -19.50 -5.57 -50.70
CA ARG A 517 -19.77 -6.21 -51.99
C ARG A 517 -20.67 -5.35 -52.87
N GLU A 518 -21.69 -4.71 -52.32
CA GLU A 518 -22.56 -3.76 -53.02
C GLU A 518 -21.78 -2.55 -53.53
N LEU A 519 -20.86 -1.99 -52.72
CA LEU A 519 -19.97 -0.91 -53.17
C LEU A 519 -18.96 -1.36 -54.23
N MET A 520 -18.54 -2.63 -54.21
CA MET A 520 -17.66 -3.19 -55.25
C MET A 520 -18.43 -3.60 -56.52
N ALA A 521 -19.71 -3.95 -56.39
CA ALA A 521 -20.61 -4.27 -57.49
C ALA A 521 -21.30 -3.02 -58.06
N ASP A 522 -21.25 -1.89 -57.36
CA ASP A 522 -21.58 -0.60 -57.92
C ASP A 522 -20.53 -0.32 -58.99
N ASP A 523 -20.94 -0.47 -60.25
CA ASP A 523 -20.19 -0.12 -61.45
C ASP A 523 -19.99 1.40 -61.54
N PHE A 524 -19.54 2.06 -60.46
CA PHE A 524 -19.17 3.46 -60.45
C PHE A 524 -18.12 3.72 -61.52
N LYS A 525 -17.22 2.76 -61.76
CA LYS A 525 -16.23 2.85 -62.83
C LYS A 525 -16.87 2.87 -64.22
N ASP A 526 -17.89 2.05 -64.50
CA ASP A 526 -18.53 2.00 -65.82
C ASP A 526 -19.58 3.11 -66.01
N ARG A 527 -20.26 3.54 -64.93
CA ARG A 527 -21.11 4.74 -64.92
C ARG A 527 -20.28 6.01 -65.08
N ALA A 528 -19.13 6.11 -64.41
CA ALA A 528 -18.19 7.21 -64.60
C ALA A 528 -17.56 7.14 -66.00
N LEU A 529 -17.31 5.95 -66.57
CA LEU A 529 -16.87 5.79 -67.96
C LEU A 529 -17.96 6.26 -68.95
N MET A 530 -19.23 5.94 -68.72
CA MET A 530 -20.38 6.46 -69.48
C MET A 530 -20.53 7.98 -69.36
N MET A 531 -20.26 8.56 -68.18
CA MET A 531 -20.22 10.01 -67.96
C MET A 531 -18.97 10.66 -68.59
N MET A 532 -17.85 9.93 -68.67
CA MET A 532 -16.58 10.37 -69.26
C MET A 532 -16.52 10.21 -70.78
N MET A 533 -17.48 9.54 -71.41
CA MET A 533 -17.69 9.66 -72.86
C MET A 533 -18.07 11.09 -73.29
N ASP A 534 -18.40 11.98 -72.34
CA ASP A 534 -18.69 13.40 -72.58
C ASP A 534 -17.90 14.37 -71.66
N GLY A 535 -16.83 13.91 -70.98
CA GLY A 535 -16.12 14.76 -70.02
C GLY A 535 -14.70 14.31 -69.66
N VAL A 536 -13.71 15.12 -70.06
CA VAL A 536 -12.28 14.99 -69.74
C VAL A 536 -12.05 15.22 -68.24
N LEU A 537 -11.65 14.17 -67.50
CA LEU A 537 -11.62 14.20 -66.02
C LEU A 537 -10.28 14.61 -65.41
N GLU A 538 -9.19 14.70 -66.18
CA GLU A 538 -7.89 15.13 -65.65
C GLU A 538 -7.22 16.15 -66.58
N HIS A 539 -6.90 17.32 -66.05
CA HIS A 539 -6.08 18.31 -66.75
C HIS A 539 -4.64 17.78 -66.82
N ARG A 540 -4.31 17.09 -67.92
CA ARG A 540 -2.94 16.66 -68.19
C ARG A 540 -2.16 17.82 -68.79
N TRP A 541 -0.89 17.92 -68.42
CA TRP A 541 0.09 18.87 -68.98
C TRP A 541 0.14 18.84 -70.53
N GLU A 542 -0.25 17.72 -71.13
CA GLU A 542 -0.42 17.50 -72.57
C GLU A 542 -1.45 18.45 -73.23
N ASP A 543 -2.46 18.92 -72.48
CA ASP A 543 -3.51 19.83 -72.98
C ASP A 543 -3.09 21.31 -72.94
N GLU A 544 -2.14 21.69 -72.07
CA GLU A 544 -1.57 23.05 -72.07
C GLU A 544 -0.69 23.29 -73.31
N ILE A 545 -0.02 22.24 -73.79
CA ILE A 545 0.86 22.31 -74.98
C ILE A 545 0.05 22.45 -76.27
N LYS A 546 -1.21 21.99 -76.30
CA LYS A 546 -2.11 22.10 -77.46
C LYS A 546 -2.83 23.45 -77.57
N LYS A 547 -2.71 24.35 -76.60
CA LYS A 547 -3.23 25.72 -76.72
C LYS A 547 -2.41 26.44 -77.79
N THR A 548 -3.08 26.82 -78.89
CA THR A 548 -2.45 27.67 -79.91
C THR A 548 -2.05 29.01 -79.29
N PRO A 549 -0.82 29.50 -79.53
CA PRO A 549 -0.40 30.79 -79.00
C PRO A 549 -1.30 31.90 -79.56
N PRO A 550 -1.66 32.91 -78.75
CA PRO A 550 -2.53 33.99 -79.20
C PRO A 550 -1.84 34.77 -80.34
N ILE A 551 -2.61 35.04 -81.39
CA ILE A 551 -2.15 35.75 -82.58
C ILE A 551 -1.72 37.17 -82.16
N PRO A 552 -0.50 37.62 -82.54
CA PRO A 552 -0.02 38.94 -82.17
C PRO A 552 -0.92 40.05 -82.73
N HIS A 553 -1.00 41.16 -81.99
CA HIS A 553 -1.95 42.25 -82.19
C HIS A 553 -1.67 43.17 -83.40
N CYS A 554 -1.15 42.60 -84.48
CA CYS A 554 -0.96 43.30 -85.75
C CYS A 554 -1.26 42.35 -86.92
N LEU A 555 -2.56 42.02 -87.04
CA LEU A 555 -3.26 41.76 -88.29
C LEU A 555 -4.69 42.30 -88.16
#